data_AF-A0A949KJA9-F1
#
_entry.id   AF-A0A949KJA9-F1
#
_cell.length_a   1.000
_cell.length_b   1.000
_cell.length_c   1.000
_cell.angle_alpha   90.00
_cell.angle_beta   90.00
_cell.angle_gamma   90.00
#
_symmetry.space_group_name_H-M   'P 1'
#
loop_
_entity.id
_entity.type
_entity.pdbx_description
1 polymer ?
#
loop_
_entity_poly.entity_id
_entity_poly.type
_entity_poly.pdbx_seq_one_letter_code
_entity_poly.pdbx_strand_id
1 'polypeptide(L)' 'MAKSAQAKSDAALAPPVGRVMVVGGGIAGMQSALDLANSGYYVYLVENDPAIGGLMSQLDKTFPTNDCAM' A
#
# COMPACT_ATOMS: atom_id res chain seq x y z
N MET A 1 0.72 -9.62 -25.77
CA MET A 1 1.61 -10.38 -24.85
C MET A 1 2.45 -9.31 -24.15
N ALA A 2 2.37 -9.01 -22.85
CA ALA A 2 1.96 -9.79 -21.69
C ALA A 2 1.12 -8.96 -20.70
N LYS A 3 0.04 -9.56 -20.20
CA LYS A 3 -0.68 -9.18 -18.99
C LYS A 3 0.29 -9.20 -17.81
N SER A 4 0.52 -8.09 -17.12
CA SER A 4 1.13 -8.10 -15.78
C SER A 4 0.84 -6.82 -15.00
N ALA A 5 -0.44 -6.49 -14.92
CA ALA A 5 -0.95 -5.69 -13.81
C ALA A 5 -2.29 -6.29 -13.45
N GLN A 6 -2.26 -7.52 -12.94
CA GLN A 6 -3.42 -8.06 -12.24
C GLN A 6 -3.59 -7.23 -10.98
N ALA A 7 -4.34 -6.15 -11.14
CA ALA A 7 -5.13 -5.64 -10.08
C ALA A 7 -5.90 -6.84 -9.50
N LYS A 8 -5.63 -7.14 -8.24
CA LYS A 8 -6.54 -7.88 -7.37
C LYS A 8 -7.81 -7.02 -7.11
N SER A 9 -8.23 -6.19 -8.07
CA SER A 9 -9.31 -5.20 -7.95
C SER A 9 -10.68 -5.80 -8.19
N ASP A 10 -10.74 -6.98 -8.81
CA ASP A 10 -11.99 -7.62 -9.20
C ASP A 10 -12.20 -8.93 -8.44
N ALA A 11 -11.57 -9.07 -7.27
CA ALA A 11 -12.03 -10.08 -6.33
C ALA A 11 -13.41 -9.63 -5.85
N ALA A 12 -14.45 -10.25 -6.41
CA ALA A 12 -15.85 -10.18 -6.00
C ALA A 12 -16.00 -10.70 -4.55
N LEU A 13 -15.37 -10.02 -3.61
CA LEU A 13 -15.56 -10.12 -2.18
C LEU A 13 -16.80 -9.28 -1.85
N ALA A 14 -17.54 -9.67 -0.82
CA ALA A 14 -18.75 -9.00 -0.36
C ALA A 14 -18.64 -7.46 -0.43
N PRO A 15 -19.74 -6.74 -0.73
CA PRO A 15 -19.71 -5.29 -0.86
C PRO A 15 -18.97 -4.69 0.34
N PRO A 16 -17.94 -3.85 0.09
CA PRO A 16 -17.10 -3.34 1.16
C PRO A 16 -17.96 -2.60 2.18
N VAL A 17 -17.69 -2.84 3.47
CA VAL A 17 -18.48 -2.32 4.59
C VAL A 17 -18.51 -0.78 4.57
N GLY A 18 -17.44 -0.16 4.07
CA GLY A 18 -17.33 1.27 3.88
C GLY A 18 -16.15 1.65 2.99
N ARG A 19 -15.94 2.95 2.80
CA ARG A 19 -14.82 3.53 2.04
C ARG A 19 -13.92 4.33 2.98
N VAL A 20 -12.61 4.17 2.84
CA VAL A 20 -11.60 4.89 3.62
C VAL A 20 -10.55 5.49 2.69
N MET A 21 -10.06 6.68 3.02
CA MET A 21 -8.94 7.31 2.32
C MET A 21 -7.74 7.39 3.25
N VAL A 22 -6.60 6.86 2.80
CA VAL A 22 -5.30 6.96 3.45
C VAL A 22 -4.48 7.99 2.67
N VAL A 23 -4.02 9.03 3.36
CA VAL A 23 -3.17 10.08 2.80
C VAL A 23 -1.74 9.87 3.29
N GLY A 24 -0.81 9.68 2.36
CA GLY A 24 0.59 9.33 2.60
C GLY A 24 0.86 7.84 2.34
N GLY A 25 1.65 7.56 1.32
CA GLY A 25 2.15 6.26 0.88
C GLY A 25 3.51 5.87 1.47
N GLY A 26 3.86 6.37 2.64
CA GLY A 26 4.99 5.85 3.42
C GLY A 26 4.71 4.46 4.01
N ILE A 27 5.68 3.87 4.71
CA ILE A 27 5.54 2.52 5.32
C ILE A 27 4.29 2.39 6.20
N ALA A 28 3.98 3.42 7.00
CA ALA A 28 2.81 3.43 7.87
C ALA A 28 1.49 3.47 7.10
N GLY A 29 1.41 4.27 6.04
CA GLY A 29 0.20 4.41 5.23
C GLY A 29 -0.05 3.19 4.36
N MET A 30 0.99 2.60 3.79
CA MET A 30 0.89 1.33 3.07
C MET A 30 0.38 0.21 3.98
N GLN A 31 0.92 0.09 5.21
CA GLN A 31 0.46 -0.93 6.15
C GLN A 31 -1.00 -0.68 6.57
N SER A 32 -1.35 0.57 6.89
CA SER A 32 -2.72 0.93 7.25
C SER A 32 -3.70 0.61 6.12
N ALA A 33 -3.33 0.88 4.87
CA ALA A 33 -4.15 0.58 3.72
C ALA A 33 -4.36 -0.93 3.52
N LEU A 34 -3.32 -1.73 3.73
CA LEU A 34 -3.40 -3.20 3.68
C LEU A 34 -4.29 -3.75 4.80
N ASP A 35 -4.13 -3.28 6.03
CA ASP A 35 -4.93 -3.72 7.18
C ASP A 35 -6.42 -3.40 6.99
N LEU A 36 -6.74 -2.21 6.47
CA LEU A 36 -8.10 -1.79 6.14
C LEU A 36 -8.69 -2.59 4.97
N ALA A 37 -7.90 -2.85 3.92
CA ALA A 37 -8.33 -3.67 2.80
C ALA A 37 -8.62 -5.12 3.22
N ASN A 38 -7.76 -5.70 4.07
CA ASN A 38 -7.96 -7.03 4.65
C ASN A 38 -9.18 -7.07 5.59
N SER A 39 -9.52 -5.95 6.22
CA SER A 39 -10.71 -5.79 7.06
C SER A 39 -12.00 -5.61 6.25
N GLY A 40 -11.95 -5.58 4.92
CA GLY A 40 -13.13 -5.49 4.05
C GLY A 40 -13.58 -4.06 3.73
N TYR A 41 -12.72 -3.07 3.90
CA TYR A 41 -12.97 -1.69 3.45
C TYR A 41 -12.42 -1.47 2.04
N TYR A 42 -13.08 -0.60 1.28
CA TYR A 42 -12.52 -0.08 0.05
C TYR A 42 -11.58 1.08 0.37
N VAL A 43 -10.30 0.93 0.08
CA VAL A 43 -9.27 1.89 0.48
C VAL A 43 -8.75 2.68 -0.72
N TYR A 44 -8.79 4.00 -0.62
CA TYR A 44 -8.08 4.91 -1.50
C TYR A 44 -6.75 5.28 -0.85
N LEU A 45 -5.62 4.97 -1.50
CA LEU A 45 -4.30 5.43 -1.06
C LEU A 45 -3.87 6.60 -1.94
N VAL A 46 -3.61 7.76 -1.33
CA VAL A 46 -3.18 8.98 -2.02
C VAL A 46 -1.80 9.36 -1.52
N GLU A 47 -0.85 9.49 -2.45
CA GLU A 47 0.50 9.99 -2.20
C GLU A 47 0.75 11.20 -3.09
N ASN A 48 1.50 12.18 -2.57
CA ASN A 48 1.86 13.40 -3.29
C ASN A 48 3.05 13.16 -4.22
N ASP A 49 3.99 12.32 -3.80
CA ASP A 49 5.18 11.97 -4.57
C ASP A 49 4.84 10.99 -5.70
N PRO A 50 5.64 10.96 -6.80
CA PRO A 50 5.41 10.06 -7.93
C PRO A 50 5.61 8.57 -7.59
N ALA A 51 6.16 8.27 -6.41
CA ALA A 51 6.40 6.92 -5.93
C ALA A 51 5.99 6.78 -4.45
N ILE A 52 5.53 5.59 -4.09
CA ILE A 52 5.25 5.20 -2.71
C ILE A 52 6.54 4.70 -2.02
N GLY A 53 6.55 4.68 -0.69
CA GLY A 53 7.69 4.27 0.14
C GLY A 53 8.14 5.33 1.16
N GLY A 54 7.82 6.60 0.91
CA GLY A 54 8.14 7.71 1.82
C GLY A 54 9.64 7.84 2.09
N LEU A 55 10.03 8.11 3.35
CA LEU A 55 11.45 8.19 3.71
C LEU A 55 12.17 6.84 3.64
N MET A 56 11.44 5.74 3.85
CA MET A 56 12.03 4.41 3.89
C MET A 56 12.63 4.01 2.55
N SER A 57 12.07 4.47 1.43
CA SER A 57 12.62 4.24 0.09
C SER A 57 13.95 4.93 -0.17
N GLN A 58 14.31 5.92 0.66
CA GLN A 58 15.55 6.69 0.56
C GLN A 58 16.67 6.11 1.44
N LEU A 59 16.35 5.14 2.30
CA LEU A 59 17.31 4.48 3.16
C LEU A 59 17.95 3.30 2.41
N ASP A 60 19.27 3.19 2.44
CA ASP A 60 19.97 2.03 1.86
C ASP A 60 19.75 0.77 2.71
N LYS A 61 19.74 0.96 4.04
CA LYS A 61 19.71 -0.12 5.02
C LYS A 61 18.83 0.17 6.21
N THR A 62 18.17 -0.88 6.71
CA THR A 62 17.35 -0.82 7.92
C THR A 62 18.06 -1.47 9.09
N PHE A 63 18.24 -0.73 10.18
CA PHE A 63 18.75 -1.30 11.43
C PHE A 63 17.62 -2.08 12.13
N PRO A 64 17.87 -3.20 12.84
CA PRO A 64 19.16 -3.85 13.16
C PRO A 64 19.62 -4.93 12.17
N THR A 65 18.76 -5.34 11.25
CA THR A 65 19.01 -6.49 10.37
C THR A 65 19.92 -6.17 9.20
N ASN A 66 20.10 -4.90 8.88
CA ASN A 66 20.87 -4.42 7.72
C ASN A 66 20.30 -4.94 6.38
N ASP A 67 18.98 -5.11 6.34
CA ASP A 67 18.26 -5.46 5.11
C ASP A 67 18.09 -4.21 4.24
N CYS A 68 17.98 -4.44 2.92
CA CYS A 68 17.63 -3.38 1.98
C CYS A 68 16.23 -2.85 2.30
N ALA A 69 16.08 -1.52 2.35
CA ALA A 69 14.81 -0.92 2.76
C ALA A 69 13.71 -1.03 1.71
N MET A 70 14.08 -1.24 0.44
CA MET A 70 13.18 -1.44 -0.70
C MET A 70 13.81 -2.27 -1.81
#